data_AF-A0A2D6R7S0-F1
#
_entry.id   AF-A0A2D6R7S0-F1
#
_cell.length_a   1.000
_cell.length_b   1.000
_cell.length_c   1.000
_cell.angle_alpha   90.00
_cell.angle_beta   90.00
_cell.angle_gamma   90.00
#
_symmetry.space_group_name_H-M   'P 1'
#
loop_
_entity.id
_entity.type
_entity.pdbx_description
1 polymer ?
#
loop_
_entity_poly.entity_id
_entity_poly.type
_entity_poly.pdbx_seq_one_letter_code
_entity_poly.pdbx_strand_id
1 'polypeptide(L)'
;MAKTTRSRTKTSRKRAHKAPKVEKSPMYMVQLNQPKMVRKDVLESLRDVIIFMQGYEKFRQMQQEKVALFAQLKEDVKELQRLINTELHHHLPPGKLSAIRAADQKKKDMAPAMEMHEPAAMGVQVVPVKANVAPVRKVQNDLSALDSQLRDIEGQLKGL
;
A
#
# COMPACT_ATOMS: atom_id res chain seq x y z
N MET A 1 83.36 -19.54 2.04
CA MET A 1 82.50 -20.35 1.13
C MET A 1 81.72 -21.36 1.97
N ALA A 2 80.43 -21.13 2.19
CA ALA A 2 79.62 -21.90 3.13
C ALA A 2 78.98 -23.12 2.44
N LYS A 3 79.18 -24.31 3.03
CA LYS A 3 78.58 -25.59 2.61
C LYS A 3 77.25 -25.75 3.36
N THR A 4 76.13 -25.79 2.64
CA THR A 4 74.80 -26.09 3.21
C THR A 4 74.41 -27.54 2.97
N THR A 5 74.17 -28.26 4.06
CA THR A 5 73.73 -29.65 4.13
C THR A 5 72.24 -29.76 3.84
N ARG A 6 71.86 -30.64 2.90
CA ARG A 6 70.48 -30.84 2.45
C ARG A 6 69.79 -31.86 3.36
N SER A 7 68.94 -31.36 4.27
CA SER A 7 68.10 -32.19 5.15
C SER A 7 67.03 -32.93 4.34
N ARG A 8 67.03 -34.26 4.42
CA ARG A 8 66.13 -35.18 3.73
C ARG A 8 64.94 -35.48 4.64
N THR A 9 63.84 -34.75 4.48
CA THR A 9 62.58 -35.00 5.19
C THR A 9 61.91 -36.28 4.66
N LYS A 10 61.76 -37.27 5.54
CA LYS A 10 61.07 -38.54 5.27
C LYS A 10 59.56 -38.30 5.26
N THR A 11 58.93 -38.45 4.09
CA THR A 11 57.48 -38.41 3.92
C THR A 11 56.85 -39.68 4.49
N SER A 12 56.10 -39.54 5.59
CA SER A 12 55.28 -40.62 6.13
C SER A 12 54.11 -40.91 5.18
N ARG A 13 53.96 -42.18 4.79
CA ARG A 13 52.81 -42.67 4.02
C ARG A 13 51.56 -42.54 4.90
N LYS A 14 50.81 -41.45 4.73
CA LYS A 14 49.46 -41.33 5.29
C LYS A 14 48.56 -42.34 4.58
N ARG A 15 47.92 -43.22 5.36
CA ARG A 15 46.93 -44.20 4.89
C ARG A 15 45.78 -43.44 4.23
N ALA A 16 45.43 -43.84 3.00
CA ALA A 16 44.31 -43.28 2.28
C ALA A 16 43.00 -43.68 2.99
N HIS A 17 42.43 -42.75 3.74
CA HIS A 17 41.06 -42.87 4.21
C HIS A 17 40.14 -42.78 2.98
N LYS A 18 39.41 -43.88 2.71
CA LYS A 18 38.41 -43.97 1.65
C LYS A 18 37.36 -42.89 1.91
N ALA A 19 37.29 -41.87 1.07
CA ALA A 19 36.29 -40.82 1.18
C ALA A 19 34.86 -41.42 1.09
N PRO A 20 33.89 -40.95 1.88
CA PRO A 20 32.51 -41.39 1.78
C PRO A 20 31.97 -41.06 0.37
N LYS A 21 31.32 -42.04 -0.26
CA LYS A 21 30.63 -41.85 -1.54
C LYS A 21 29.45 -40.93 -1.30
N VAL A 22 29.60 -39.65 -1.65
CA VAL A 22 28.48 -38.71 -1.73
C VAL A 22 27.57 -39.20 -2.84
N GLU A 23 26.37 -39.64 -2.49
CA GLU A 23 25.31 -39.97 -3.45
C GLU A 23 25.02 -38.72 -4.29
N LYS A 24 25.25 -38.82 -5.60
CA LYS A 24 25.02 -37.72 -6.53
C LYS A 24 23.52 -37.64 -6.77
N SER A 25 22.88 -36.61 -6.22
CA SER A 25 21.51 -36.24 -6.58
C SER A 25 21.37 -36.07 -8.09
N PRO A 26 20.24 -36.47 -8.70
CA PRO A 26 20.04 -36.31 -10.14
C PRO A 26 20.22 -34.84 -10.53
N MET A 27 21.19 -34.59 -11.41
CA MET A 27 21.52 -33.25 -11.87
C MET A 27 20.64 -32.94 -13.08
N TYR A 28 19.53 -32.23 -12.85
CA TYR A 28 18.66 -31.79 -13.92
C TYR A 28 19.33 -30.65 -14.69
N MET A 29 19.74 -30.91 -15.93
CA MET A 29 20.33 -29.90 -16.80
C MET A 29 19.20 -29.21 -17.57
N VAL A 30 18.82 -28.01 -17.12
CA VAL A 30 17.84 -27.19 -17.84
C VAL A 30 18.55 -26.53 -19.03
N GLN A 31 18.32 -27.05 -20.25
CA GLN A 31 18.79 -26.40 -21.46
C GLN A 31 17.89 -25.21 -21.79
N LEU A 32 18.45 -24.01 -21.73
CA LEU A 32 17.76 -22.79 -22.16
C LEU A 32 18.06 -22.56 -23.64
N ASN A 33 17.02 -22.58 -24.48
CA ASN A 33 17.14 -22.31 -25.91
C ASN A 33 17.68 -20.90 -26.19
N GLN A 34 17.30 -19.91 -25.35
CA GLN A 34 17.70 -18.51 -25.50
C GLN A 34 17.99 -17.88 -24.13
N PRO A 35 19.20 -18.07 -23.57
CA PRO A 35 19.54 -17.54 -22.25
C PRO A 35 19.52 -16.01 -22.18
N LYS A 36 19.68 -15.32 -23.32
CA LYS A 36 19.61 -13.85 -23.39
C LYS A 36 18.20 -13.31 -23.15
N MET A 37 17.17 -13.99 -23.68
CA MET A 37 15.77 -13.58 -23.50
C MET A 37 15.33 -13.79 -22.06
N VAL A 38 15.62 -14.96 -21.50
CA VAL A 38 15.32 -15.25 -20.09
C VAL A 38 15.98 -14.22 -19.16
N ARG A 39 17.23 -13.83 -19.43
CA ARG A 39 17.89 -12.77 -18.67
C ARG A 39 17.15 -11.44 -18.78
N LYS A 40 16.70 -11.07 -19.99
CA LYS A 40 15.93 -9.83 -20.19
C LYS A 40 14.63 -9.87 -19.38
N ASP A 41 13.87 -10.96 -19.47
CA ASP A 41 12.57 -11.09 -18.79
C ASP A 41 12.73 -11.08 -17.26
N VAL A 42 13.78 -11.70 -16.75
CA VAL A 42 14.13 -11.66 -15.31
C VAL A 42 14.49 -10.24 -14.87
N LEU A 43 15.25 -9.50 -15.68
CA LEU A 43 15.62 -8.12 -15.35
C LEU A 43 14.44 -7.15 -15.47
N GLU A 44 13.55 -7.37 -16.42
CA GLU A 44 12.34 -6.58 -16.62
C GLU A 44 11.33 -6.79 -15.49
N SER A 45 11.07 -8.05 -15.13
CA SER A 45 10.24 -8.36 -13.95
C SER A 45 10.84 -7.82 -12.66
N LEU A 46 12.16 -7.90 -12.47
CA LEU A 46 12.82 -7.31 -11.30
C LEU A 46 12.71 -5.77 -11.29
N ARG A 47 12.80 -5.12 -12.46
CA ARG A 47 12.60 -3.68 -12.60
C ARG A 47 11.20 -3.27 -12.16
N ASP A 48 10.17 -4.00 -12.58
CA ASP A 48 8.78 -3.72 -12.21
C ASP A 48 8.56 -3.85 -10.70
N VAL A 49 9.16 -4.86 -10.07
CA VAL A 49 9.14 -5.03 -8.60
C VAL A 49 9.80 -3.84 -7.90
N ILE A 50 10.95 -3.38 -8.39
CA ILE A 50 11.63 -2.21 -7.83
C ILE A 50 10.78 -0.95 -7.94
N ILE A 51 10.17 -0.71 -9.11
CA ILE A 51 9.28 0.44 -9.33
C ILE A 51 8.08 0.37 -8.37
N PHE A 52 7.48 -0.80 -8.21
CA PHE A 52 6.38 -1.00 -7.28
C PHE A 52 6.77 -0.73 -5.83
N MET A 53 7.93 -1.22 -5.37
CA MET A 53 8.45 -0.94 -4.03
C MET A 53 8.69 0.55 -3.78
N GLN A 54 9.29 1.25 -4.75
CA GLN A 54 9.49 2.70 -4.66
C GLN A 54 8.17 3.47 -4.64
N GLY A 55 7.19 3.04 -5.44
CA GLY A 55 5.84 3.61 -5.44
C GLY A 55 5.14 3.40 -4.09
N TYR A 56 5.30 2.21 -3.50
CA TYR A 56 4.73 1.88 -2.21
C TYR A 56 5.33 2.72 -1.07
N GLU A 57 6.64 2.98 -1.07
CA GLU A 57 7.28 3.84 -0.08
C GLU A 57 6.72 5.26 -0.10
N LYS A 58 6.59 5.85 -1.30
CA LYS A 58 5.99 7.19 -1.46
C LYS A 58 4.54 7.22 -1.00
N PHE A 59 3.77 6.19 -1.34
CA PHE A 59 2.38 6.07 -0.91
C PHE A 59 2.27 5.93 0.61
N ARG A 60 3.15 5.14 1.23
CA ARG A 60 3.21 4.98 2.69
C ARG A 60 3.52 6.31 3.39
N GLN A 61 4.47 7.08 2.87
CA GLN A 61 4.78 8.41 3.39
C GLN A 61 3.55 9.33 3.29
N MET A 62 2.89 9.37 2.14
CA MET A 62 1.67 10.17 1.95
C MET A 62 0.54 9.78 2.91
N GLN A 63 0.38 8.48 3.21
CA GLN A 63 -0.58 8.03 4.20
C GLN A 63 -0.25 8.52 5.62
N GLN A 64 1.03 8.48 6.00
CA GLN A 64 1.48 8.98 7.29
C GLN A 64 1.22 10.49 7.41
N GLU A 65 1.56 11.27 6.38
CA GLU A 65 1.30 12.70 6.32
C GLU A 65 -0.20 13.00 6.40
N LYS A 66 -1.03 12.26 5.66
CA LYS A 66 -2.49 12.38 5.74
C LYS A 66 -2.99 12.14 7.16
N VAL A 67 -2.54 11.08 7.82
CA VAL A 67 -2.97 10.76 9.19
C VAL A 67 -2.54 11.87 10.16
N ALA A 68 -1.30 12.36 10.03
CA ALA A 68 -0.79 13.46 10.84
C ALA A 68 -1.62 14.74 10.65
N LEU A 69 -1.89 15.14 9.40
CA LEU A 69 -2.72 16.31 9.09
C LEU A 69 -4.16 16.16 9.64
N PHE A 70 -4.75 14.97 9.54
CA PHE A 70 -6.08 14.73 10.12
C PHE A 70 -6.07 14.79 11.64
N ALA A 71 -4.99 14.37 12.29
CA ALA A 71 -4.85 14.50 13.74
C ALA A 71 -4.76 15.97 14.14
N GLN A 72 -3.91 16.75 13.45
CA GLN A 72 -3.76 18.19 13.67
C GLN A 72 -5.09 18.94 13.45
N LEU A 73 -5.77 18.68 12.33
CA LEU A 73 -7.06 19.32 12.05
C LEU A 73 -8.10 19.04 13.15
N LYS A 74 -8.10 17.83 13.74
CA LYS A 74 -9.00 17.52 14.86
C LYS A 74 -8.64 18.30 16.12
N GLU A 75 -7.36 18.55 16.37
CA GLU A 75 -6.92 19.40 17.47
C GLU A 75 -7.32 20.85 17.24
N ASP A 76 -7.08 21.39 16.04
CA ASP A 76 -7.47 22.75 15.67
C ASP A 76 -8.99 22.98 15.81
N VAL A 77 -9.80 22.01 15.37
CA VAL A 77 -11.27 22.07 15.53
C VAL A 77 -11.67 22.07 17.01
N LYS A 78 -11.01 21.26 17.85
CA LYS A 78 -11.27 21.27 19.29
C LYS A 78 -10.87 22.59 19.93
N GLU A 79 -9.74 23.16 19.52
CA GLU A 79 -9.29 24.45 20.02
C GLU A 79 -10.23 25.58 19.61
N LEU A 80 -10.67 25.61 18.35
CA LEU A 80 -11.70 26.54 17.88
C LEU A 80 -12.98 26.40 18.68
N GLN A 81 -13.45 25.16 18.90
CA GLN A 81 -14.65 24.91 19.68
C GLN A 81 -14.48 25.35 21.14
N ARG A 82 -13.29 25.17 21.73
CA ARG A 82 -12.96 25.71 23.05
C ARG A 82 -13.05 27.23 23.05
N LEU A 83 -12.35 27.91 22.14
CA LEU A 83 -12.33 29.38 22.05
C LEU A 83 -13.73 29.97 21.84
N ILE A 84 -14.55 29.33 21.00
CA ILE A 84 -15.94 29.76 20.77
C ILE A 84 -16.76 29.59 22.06
N ASN A 85 -16.65 28.45 22.72
CA ASN A 85 -17.48 28.13 23.89
C ASN A 85 -17.02 28.85 25.17
N THR A 86 -15.73 29.10 25.34
CA THR A 86 -15.18 29.76 26.54
C THR A 86 -15.10 31.26 26.33
N GLU A 87 -14.31 31.74 25.39
CA GLU A 87 -14.04 33.17 25.26
C GLU A 87 -15.24 33.87 24.61
N LEU A 88 -15.66 33.41 23.44
CA LEU A 88 -16.60 34.14 22.61
C LEU A 88 -18.02 34.15 23.23
N HIS A 89 -18.47 33.01 23.74
CA HIS A 89 -19.78 32.90 24.40
C HIS A 89 -19.86 33.66 25.73
N HIS A 90 -18.76 33.86 26.46
CA HIS A 90 -18.76 34.66 27.68
C HIS A 90 -18.75 36.17 27.40
N HIS A 91 -18.11 36.60 26.31
CA HIS A 91 -18.05 38.02 25.95
C HIS A 91 -19.25 38.52 25.13
N LEU A 92 -20.01 37.61 24.50
CA LEU A 92 -21.19 37.99 23.73
C LEU A 92 -22.47 37.85 24.56
N PRO A 93 -23.38 38.84 24.54
CA PRO A 93 -24.69 38.69 25.16
C PRO A 93 -25.46 37.56 24.47
N PRO A 94 -26.27 36.78 25.22
CA PRO A 94 -27.06 35.70 24.63
C PRO A 94 -28.02 36.28 23.59
N GLY A 95 -27.72 36.01 22.32
CA GLY A 95 -28.53 36.49 21.21
C GLY A 95 -29.95 35.92 21.28
N LYS A 96 -30.96 36.78 21.17
CA LYS A 96 -32.39 36.38 21.09
C LYS A 96 -32.77 35.82 19.72
N LEU A 97 -31.82 35.73 18.79
CA LEU A 97 -32.05 35.28 17.43
C LEU A 97 -31.98 33.76 17.38
N SER A 98 -33.09 33.13 16.98
CA SER A 98 -33.12 31.69 16.73
C SER A 98 -32.16 31.36 15.59
N ALA A 99 -31.28 30.38 15.79
CA ALA A 99 -30.40 29.89 14.74
C ALA A 99 -31.25 29.38 13.57
N ILE A 100 -31.08 29.98 12.39
CA ILE A 100 -31.73 29.51 11.16
C ILE A 100 -31.16 28.13 10.86
N ARG A 101 -31.95 27.08 11.16
CA ARG A 101 -31.56 25.70 10.87
C ARG A 101 -31.76 25.48 9.37
N ALA A 102 -30.82 24.79 8.72
CA ALA A 102 -30.90 24.47 7.29
C ALA A 102 -32.18 23.70 6.88
N ALA A 103 -32.91 23.13 7.85
CA ALA A 103 -34.23 22.51 7.62
C ALA A 103 -35.33 23.52 7.23
N ASP A 104 -35.20 24.80 7.61
CA ASP A 104 -36.22 25.83 7.35
C ASP A 104 -36.09 26.47 5.96
N GLN A 105 -34.96 26.26 5.27
CA GLN A 105 -34.76 26.78 3.92
C GLN A 105 -35.50 25.98 2.82
N LYS A 106 -35.89 24.73 3.09
CA LYS A 106 -36.58 23.89 2.07
C LYS A 106 -38.06 24.23 1.86
N LYS A 107 -38.67 25.10 2.67
CA LYS A 107 -40.11 25.39 2.60
C LYS A 107 -40.48 26.69 1.87
N LYS A 108 -39.51 27.51 1.45
CA LYS A 108 -39.80 28.83 0.87
C LYS A 108 -39.76 28.92 -0.65
N ASP A 109 -39.31 27.88 -1.35
CA ASP A 109 -39.09 27.92 -2.81
C ASP A 109 -40.07 27.05 -3.63
N MET A 110 -41.21 26.61 -3.07
CA MET A 110 -42.24 25.91 -3.85
C MET A 110 -43.52 26.74 -3.98
N ALA A 111 -43.56 27.64 -4.97
CA ALA A 111 -44.64 27.83 -5.96
C ALA A 111 -44.50 29.19 -6.69
N PRO A 112 -44.99 29.36 -7.95
CA PRO A 112 -45.16 28.39 -9.03
C PRO A 112 -44.49 28.86 -10.35
N ALA A 113 -44.56 27.97 -11.35
CA ALA A 113 -44.04 28.08 -12.70
C ALA A 113 -44.30 29.41 -13.44
N MET A 114 -43.29 29.89 -14.16
CA MET A 114 -43.49 30.74 -15.33
C MET A 114 -42.47 30.35 -16.42
N GLU A 115 -43.00 30.12 -17.61
CA GLU A 115 -42.37 29.59 -18.82
C GLU A 115 -41.37 30.57 -19.48
N MET A 116 -40.65 29.99 -20.46
CA MET A 116 -39.88 30.64 -21.54
C MET A 116 -38.50 31.18 -21.10
N HIS A 117 -37.36 30.85 -21.73
CA HIS A 117 -37.09 30.70 -23.16
C HIS A 117 -35.75 29.95 -23.37
N GLU A 118 -35.67 29.08 -24.38
CA GLU A 118 -34.41 28.72 -25.08
C GLU A 118 -33.88 29.95 -25.85
N PRO A 119 -32.56 30.10 -26.15
CA PRO A 119 -31.88 29.19 -27.08
C PRO A 119 -30.38 28.88 -26.86
N ALA A 120 -30.00 27.71 -27.40
CA ALA A 120 -28.80 27.40 -28.18
C ALA A 120 -27.37 27.53 -27.60
N ALA A 121 -26.75 26.35 -27.53
CA ALA A 121 -25.41 26.01 -28.01
C ALA A 121 -24.17 26.53 -27.26
N MET A 122 -23.50 25.60 -26.57
CA MET A 122 -22.12 25.24 -26.93
C MET A 122 -21.77 23.87 -26.37
N GLY A 123 -21.43 22.95 -27.27
CA GLY A 123 -21.07 21.58 -26.94
C GLY A 123 -19.72 21.50 -26.23
N VAL A 124 -19.73 20.87 -25.06
CA VAL A 124 -18.55 20.20 -24.52
C VAL A 124 -18.98 18.76 -24.25
N GLN A 125 -18.45 17.83 -25.04
CA GLN A 125 -18.57 16.40 -24.76
C GLN A 125 -17.84 16.12 -23.44
N VAL A 126 -18.58 16.10 -22.35
CA VAL A 126 -18.11 15.50 -21.09
C VAL A 126 -18.56 14.05 -21.12
N VAL A 127 -17.58 13.17 -21.29
CA VAL A 127 -17.69 11.73 -21.13
C VAL A 127 -18.40 11.44 -19.80
N PRO A 128 -19.50 10.67 -19.75
CA PRO A 128 -20.14 10.32 -18.49
C PRO A 128 -19.26 9.30 -17.75
N VAL A 129 -18.37 9.79 -16.89
CA VAL A 129 -17.78 8.94 -15.84
C VAL A 129 -18.91 8.62 -14.88
N LYS A 130 -19.44 7.40 -15.00
CA LYS A 130 -20.31 6.78 -14.00
C LYS A 130 -19.62 6.88 -12.64
N ALA A 131 -20.09 7.82 -11.82
CA ALA A 131 -19.80 7.87 -10.40
C ALA A 131 -20.43 6.64 -9.73
N ASN A 132 -19.68 5.55 -9.67
CA ASN A 132 -20.03 4.38 -8.88
C ASN A 132 -19.52 4.60 -7.46
N VAL A 133 -20.34 5.23 -6.62
CA VAL A 133 -20.08 5.38 -5.20
C VAL A 133 -20.64 4.16 -4.46
N ALA A 134 -19.72 3.46 -3.77
CA ALA A 134 -19.87 2.44 -2.70
C ALA A 134 -19.65 0.96 -3.10
N PRO A 135 -19.12 0.08 -2.20
CA PRO A 135 -18.77 0.30 -0.79
C PRO A 135 -17.33 -0.14 -0.41
N VAL A 136 -16.58 0.75 0.24
CA VAL A 136 -15.27 0.47 0.89
C VAL A 136 -15.37 -0.55 2.04
N ARG A 137 -16.58 -1.00 2.42
CA ARG A 137 -16.80 -1.98 3.49
C ARG A 137 -16.58 -3.45 3.10
N LYS A 138 -16.55 -3.81 1.81
CA LYS A 138 -16.38 -5.23 1.41
C LYS A 138 -14.94 -5.72 1.51
N VAL A 139 -13.96 -4.84 1.26
CA VAL A 139 -12.52 -5.21 1.22
C VAL A 139 -11.98 -5.66 2.59
N GLN A 140 -12.52 -5.14 3.70
CA GLN A 140 -12.11 -5.60 5.04
C GLN A 140 -12.58 -7.04 5.35
N ASN A 141 -13.73 -7.46 4.82
CA ASN A 141 -14.20 -8.84 4.98
C ASN A 141 -13.38 -9.81 4.13
N ASP A 142 -12.98 -9.41 2.93
CA ASP A 142 -12.20 -10.27 2.03
C ASP A 142 -10.77 -10.53 2.57
N LEU A 143 -10.14 -9.52 3.19
CA LEU A 143 -8.83 -9.70 3.85
C LEU A 143 -8.90 -10.64 5.06
N SER A 144 -9.93 -10.51 5.90
CA SER A 144 -10.15 -11.39 7.04
C SER A 144 -10.43 -12.86 6.62
N ALA A 145 -11.14 -13.04 5.50
CA ALA A 145 -11.39 -14.35 4.92
C ALA A 145 -10.10 -15.00 4.37
N LEU A 146 -9.26 -14.21 3.69
CA LEU A 146 -7.95 -14.66 3.19
C LEU A 146 -7.00 -15.06 4.33
N ASP A 147 -6.96 -14.31 5.43
CA ASP A 147 -6.16 -14.65 6.61
C ASP A 147 -6.63 -15.97 7.27
N SER A 148 -7.94 -16.21 7.29
CA SER A 148 -8.50 -17.46 7.81
C SER A 148 -8.12 -18.66 6.93
N GLN A 149 -8.21 -18.51 5.60
CA GLN A 149 -7.78 -19.54 4.65
C GLN A 149 -6.29 -19.86 4.75
N LEU A 150 -5.44 -18.84 4.93
CA LEU A 150 -4.00 -19.04 5.11
C LEU A 150 -3.69 -19.81 6.40
N ARG A 151 -4.39 -19.52 7.49
CA ARG A 151 -4.25 -20.30 8.75
C ARG A 151 -4.64 -21.76 8.59
N ASP A 152 -5.72 -22.03 7.85
CA ASP A 152 -6.16 -23.41 7.60
C ASP A 152 -5.12 -24.18 6.77
N ILE A 153 -4.54 -23.55 5.75
CA ILE A 153 -3.47 -24.14 4.93
C ILE A 153 -2.20 -24.39 5.76
N GLU A 154 -1.80 -23.43 6.60
CA GLU A 154 -0.68 -23.60 7.52
C GLU A 154 -0.90 -24.74 8.53
N GLY A 155 -2.15 -24.91 9.00
CA GLY A 155 -2.54 -26.02 9.86
C GLY A 155 -2.41 -27.38 9.17
N GLN A 156 -2.85 -27.47 7.91
CA GLN A 156 -2.73 -28.68 7.10
C GLN A 156 -1.27 -29.05 6.82
N LEU A 157 -0.41 -28.06 6.58
CA LEU A 157 1.02 -28.28 6.32
C LEU A 157 1.83 -28.65 7.57
N LYS A 158 1.41 -28.22 8.77
CA LYS A 158 2.08 -28.61 10.03
C LYS A 158 1.73 -30.03 10.50
N GLY A 159 0.68 -30.63 9.95
CA GLY A 159 0.22 -31.99 10.26
C GLY A 159 0.80 -33.08 9.34
N LEU A 160 1.57 -32.70 8.32
CA LEU A 160 2.35 -33.58 7.43
C LEU A 160 3.81 -33.63 7.88
#